data_AF-A0A535NF21-F1
#
_entry.id   AF-A0A535NF21-F1
#
_cell.length_a   1.000
_cell.length_b   1.000
_cell.length_c   1.000
_cell.angle_alpha   90.00
_cell.angle_beta   90.00
_cell.angle_gamma   90.00
#
_symmetry.space_group_name_H-M   'P 1'
#
loop_
_entity.id
_entity.type
_entity.pdbx_description
1 polymer ?
#
loop_
_entity_poly.entity_id
_entity_poly.type
_entity_poly.pdbx_seq_one_letter_code
_entity_poly.pdbx_strand_id
1 'polypeptide(L)'
;GPLLYASHESLRLDFAVSCRELDCLVELAAGMPQVIGARMMGGGFGGCVLVLVEAGGIDDVEQHLAEGYADEFHKSPEFYRVRSVDGVMPERTT
;
A
#
# COMPACT_ATOMS: atom_id res chain seq x y z
N GLY A 1 1.47 12.76 0.16
CA GLY A 1 0.89 12.07 1.32
C GLY A 1 -0.60 12.25 1.44
N PRO A 2 -1.07 13.45 1.88
CA PRO A 2 -2.47 13.66 2.29
C PRO A 2 -3.53 13.25 1.26
N LEU A 3 -3.24 13.44 -0.03
CA LEU A 3 -4.13 13.04 -1.12
C LEU A 3 -4.33 11.52 -1.24
N LEU A 4 -3.31 10.71 -0.89
CA LEU A 4 -3.44 9.25 -0.89
C LEU A 4 -4.42 8.81 0.21
N TYR A 5 -4.26 9.34 1.43
CA TYR A 5 -5.14 9.05 2.55
C TYR A 5 -6.57 9.53 2.31
N ALA A 6 -6.75 10.78 1.85
CA ALA A 6 -8.08 11.30 1.54
C ALA A 6 -8.78 10.46 0.45
N SER A 7 -8.03 9.97 -0.54
CA SER A 7 -8.61 9.09 -1.54
C SER A 7 -8.92 7.69 -1.00
N HIS A 8 -8.14 7.15 -0.07
CA HIS A 8 -8.46 5.88 0.57
C HIS A 8 -9.69 6.01 1.46
N GLU A 9 -9.82 7.10 2.22
CA GLU A 9 -10.99 7.39 3.03
C GLU A 9 -12.26 7.48 2.19
N SER A 10 -12.20 8.16 1.03
CA SER A 10 -13.32 8.18 0.08
C SER A 10 -13.64 6.78 -0.49
N LEU A 11 -12.63 5.96 -0.81
CA LEU A 11 -12.85 4.57 -1.26
C LEU A 11 -13.46 3.68 -0.16
N ARG A 12 -13.12 3.94 1.11
CA ARG A 12 -13.64 3.23 2.28
C ARG A 12 -15.07 3.65 2.62
N LEU A 13 -15.34 4.96 2.67
CA LEU A 13 -16.58 5.52 3.20
C LEU A 13 -17.60 5.86 2.10
N ASP A 14 -17.18 6.56 1.06
CA ASP A 14 -18.10 7.03 0.01
C ASP A 14 -18.39 5.93 -1.00
N PHE A 15 -17.35 5.22 -1.45
CA PHE A 15 -17.47 4.18 -2.48
C PHE A 15 -17.67 2.79 -1.89
N ALA A 16 -17.36 2.61 -0.61
CA ALA A 16 -17.54 1.36 0.14
C ALA A 16 -16.93 0.12 -0.55
N VAL A 17 -15.73 0.27 -1.13
CA VAL A 17 -14.98 -0.81 -1.81
C VAL A 17 -13.74 -1.28 -1.03
N SER A 18 -13.48 -0.74 0.14
CA SER A 18 -12.37 -1.23 0.98
C SER A 18 -12.74 -2.52 1.73
N CYS A 19 -11.78 -3.07 2.46
CA CYS A 19 -12.00 -4.14 3.43
C CYS A 19 -11.06 -3.96 4.63
N ARG A 20 -11.30 -4.70 5.71
CA ARG A 20 -10.56 -4.52 6.96
C ARG A 20 -9.06 -4.77 6.79
N GLU A 21 -8.67 -5.71 5.94
CA GLU A 21 -7.28 -6.01 5.61
C GLU A 21 -6.57 -4.81 4.96
N LEU A 22 -7.22 -4.12 4.02
CA LEU A 22 -6.63 -2.95 3.36
C LEU A 22 -6.58 -1.74 4.31
N ASP A 23 -7.66 -1.52 5.06
CA ASP A 23 -7.74 -0.43 6.03
C ASP A 23 -6.66 -0.55 7.11
N CYS A 24 -6.44 -1.77 7.63
CA CYS A 24 -5.39 -2.06 8.61
C CYS A 24 -4.00 -1.69 8.09
N LEU A 25 -3.65 -2.10 6.86
CA LEU A 25 -2.35 -1.77 6.28
C LEU A 25 -2.17 -0.25 6.08
N VAL A 26 -3.22 0.47 5.71
CA VAL A 26 -3.16 1.94 5.58
C VAL A 26 -3.04 2.61 6.95
N GLU A 27 -3.75 2.12 7.97
CA GLU A 27 -3.70 2.59 9.36
C GLU A 27 -2.31 2.38 9.98
N LEU A 28 -1.74 1.18 9.85
CA LEU A 28 -0.37 0.87 10.30
C LEU A 28 0.67 1.74 9.59
N ALA A 29 0.56 1.88 8.27
CA ALA A 29 1.46 2.73 7.49
C ALA A 29 1.40 4.20 7.94
N ALA A 30 0.21 4.72 8.24
CA ALA A 30 0.05 6.09 8.75
C ALA A 30 0.70 6.32 10.13
N GLY A 31 0.92 5.27 10.91
CA GLY A 31 1.60 5.33 12.21
C GLY A 31 3.11 5.52 12.13
N MET A 32 3.71 5.39 10.95
CA MET A 32 5.16 5.40 10.79
C MET A 32 5.69 6.74 10.24
N PRO A 33 6.70 7.35 10.88
CA PRO A 33 7.23 8.65 10.45
C PRO A 33 7.91 8.63 9.07
N GLN A 34 8.36 7.45 8.60
CA GLN A 34 8.97 7.27 7.29
C GLN A 34 7.94 7.17 6.15
N VAL A 35 6.66 7.02 6.47
CA VAL A 35 5.59 6.90 5.47
C VAL A 35 5.04 8.27 5.12
N ILE A 36 5.15 8.62 3.85
CA ILE A 36 4.65 9.87 3.29
C ILE A 36 3.14 9.76 3.03
N GLY A 37 2.64 8.60 2.59
CA GLY A 37 1.22 8.34 2.44
C GLY A 37 0.90 6.94 1.93
N ALA A 38 -0.33 6.48 2.16
CA ALA A 38 -0.79 5.16 1.72
C ALA A 38 -2.22 5.17 1.20
N ARG A 39 -2.55 4.22 0.31
CA ARG A 39 -3.92 3.97 -0.17
C ARG A 39 -4.09 2.58 -0.78
N MET A 40 -5.30 2.06 -0.77
CA MET A 40 -5.64 0.90 -1.59
C MET A 40 -5.49 1.20 -3.10
N MET A 41 -5.18 0.14 -3.86
CA MET A 41 -5.04 0.16 -5.32
C MET A 41 -5.91 -0.93 -5.97
N GLY A 42 -6.42 -0.65 -7.17
CA GLY A 42 -7.28 -1.57 -7.91
C GLY A 42 -8.75 -1.44 -7.55
N GLY A 43 -9.52 -2.51 -7.78
CA GLY A 43 -10.98 -2.51 -7.65
C GLY A 43 -11.51 -2.61 -6.21
N GLY A 44 -10.68 -3.03 -5.26
CA GLY A 44 -11.06 -3.20 -3.86
C GLY A 44 -11.53 -4.60 -3.47
N PHE A 45 -12.16 -4.69 -2.29
CA PHE A 45 -12.57 -5.93 -1.62
C PHE A 45 -11.40 -6.91 -1.36
N GLY A 46 -10.21 -6.34 -1.15
CA GLY A 46 -8.93 -7.04 -1.07
C GLY A 46 -7.93 -6.50 -2.10
N GLY A 47 -6.78 -7.17 -2.24
CA GLY A 47 -5.73 -6.78 -3.16
C GLY A 47 -4.56 -6.07 -2.47
N CYS A 48 -4.18 -4.89 -2.96
CA CYS A 48 -2.91 -4.26 -2.61
C CYS A 48 -3.09 -2.84 -2.06
N VAL A 49 -2.13 -2.42 -1.23
CA VAL A 49 -1.96 -1.04 -0.77
C VAL A 49 -0.67 -0.47 -1.38
N LEU A 50 -0.75 0.72 -1.95
CA LEU A 50 0.42 1.52 -2.31
C LEU A 50 0.85 2.31 -1.06
N VAL A 51 2.10 2.12 -0.64
CA VAL A 51 2.71 2.89 0.45
C VAL A 51 3.90 3.67 -0.12
N LEU A 52 3.87 4.98 0.03
CA LEU A 52 4.96 5.87 -0.34
C LEU A 52 5.86 6.09 0.88
N VAL A 53 7.10 5.62 0.80
CA VAL A 53 8.05 5.59 1.92
C VAL A 53 9.31 6.37 1.56
N GLU A 54 9.89 7.07 2.54
CA GLU A 54 11.23 7.64 2.42
C GLU A 54 12.27 6.54 2.21
N ALA A 55 13.23 6.74 1.30
CA ALA A 55 14.11 5.66 0.82
C ALA A 55 14.87 4.89 1.92
N GLY A 56 15.21 5.56 3.03
CA GLY A 56 15.91 4.95 4.16
C GLY A 56 15.03 4.20 5.17
N GLY A 57 13.71 4.24 5.01
CA GLY A 57 12.75 3.65 5.96
C GLY A 57 12.04 2.39 5.49
N ILE A 58 12.38 1.88 4.30
CA ILE A 58 11.61 0.79 3.66
C ILE A 58 11.60 -0.48 4.51
N ASP A 59 12.77 -0.92 5.00
CA ASP A 59 12.88 -2.17 5.75
C ASP A 59 12.09 -2.12 7.07
N ASP A 60 12.21 -1.01 7.81
CA ASP A 60 11.43 -0.78 9.04
C ASP A 60 9.92 -0.79 8.78
N VAL A 61 9.50 -0.19 7.66
CA VAL A 61 8.08 -0.15 7.27
C VAL A 61 7.56 -1.52 6.88
N GLU A 62 8.29 -2.28 6.07
CA GLU A 62 7.91 -3.64 5.71
C GLU A 62 7.79 -4.53 6.96
N GLN A 63 8.73 -4.42 7.90
CA GLN A 63 8.67 -5.17 9.15
C GLN A 63 7.43 -4.80 9.99
N HIS A 64 7.20 -3.51 10.23
CA HIS A 64 6.06 -3.04 11.03
C HIS A 64 4.72 -3.46 10.43
N LEU A 65 4.57 -3.34 9.11
CA LEU A 65 3.36 -3.78 8.41
C LEU A 65 3.17 -5.29 8.48
N ALA A 66 4.25 -6.07 8.37
CA ALA A 66 4.18 -7.53 8.45
C ALA A 66 3.73 -7.99 9.84
N GLU A 67 4.31 -7.42 10.90
CA GLU A 67 3.99 -7.73 12.29
C GLU A 67 2.54 -7.33 12.62
N GLY A 68 2.16 -6.08 12.34
CA GLY A 68 0.80 -5.59 12.64
C GLY A 68 -0.28 -6.34 11.87
N TYR A 69 -0.03 -6.69 10.61
CA TYR A 69 -0.98 -7.48 9.81
C TYR A 69 -1.09 -8.93 10.28
N ALA A 70 0.03 -9.54 10.70
CA ALA A 70 0.02 -10.89 11.27
C ALA A 70 -0.69 -10.96 12.62
N ASP A 71 -0.54 -9.93 13.45
CA ASP A 71 -1.22 -9.82 14.73
C ASP A 71 -2.76 -9.75 14.56
N GLU A 72 -3.25 -9.01 13.56
CA GLU A 72 -4.68 -8.85 13.34
C GLU A 72 -5.33 -10.01 12.55
N PHE A 73 -4.65 -10.54 11.52
CA PHE A 73 -5.25 -11.49 10.57
C PHE A 73 -4.62 -12.89 10.55
N HIS A 74 -3.55 -13.12 11.30
CA HIS A 74 -2.78 -14.38 11.29
C HIS A 74 -2.31 -14.78 9.89
N LYS A 75 -1.95 -13.78 9.08
CA LYS A 75 -1.47 -13.90 7.70
C LYS A 75 -0.27 -12.98 7.51
N SER A 76 0.54 -13.24 6.49
CA SER A 76 1.63 -12.34 6.09
C SER A 76 1.27 -11.60 4.80
N PRO A 77 1.48 -10.28 4.73
CA PRO A 77 1.41 -9.56 3.46
C PRO A 77 2.65 -9.84 2.60
N GLU A 78 2.52 -9.66 1.29
CA GLU A 78 3.64 -9.66 0.35
C GLU A 78 4.05 -8.24 0.01
N PHE A 79 5.36 -7.97 -0.09
CA PHE A 79 5.89 -6.65 -0.38
C PHE A 79 6.56 -6.60 -1.75
N TYR A 80 6.24 -5.55 -2.49
CA TYR A 80 6.79 -5.28 -3.82
C TYR A 80 7.36 -3.87 -3.83
N ARG A 81 8.70 -3.77 -3.87
CA ARG A 81 9.39 -2.49 -4.06
C ARG A 81 9.32 -2.12 -5.53
N VAL A 82 8.53 -1.11 -5.86
CA VAL A 82 8.22 -0.73 -7.24
C VAL A 82 8.83 0.62 -7.61
N ARG A 83 9.12 0.78 -8.90
CA ARG A 83 9.43 2.07 -9.53
C ARG A 83 8.60 2.19 -10.79
N SER A 84 8.30 3.43 -11.20
CA SER A 84 7.70 3.67 -12.50
C SER A 84 8.66 3.24 -13.61
N VAL A 85 8.13 2.55 -14.61
CA VAL A 85 8.84 2.07 -15.79
C VAL A 85 8.00 2.36 -17.02
N ASP A 86 8.63 2.27 -18.20
CA ASP A 86 7.91 2.37 -19.46
C ASP A 86 6.92 1.21 -19.64
N GLY A 87 5.90 1.44 -20.47
CA GLY A 87 4.97 0.40 -20.89
C GLY A 87 5.62 -0.63 -21.82
N VAL A 88 4.81 -1.57 -22.33
CA VAL A 88 5.28 -2.56 -23.30
C VAL A 88 5.80 -1.86 -24.56
N MET A 89 7.01 -2.24 -25.00
CA MET A 89 7.63 -1.72 -26.21
C MET A 89 7.84 -2.88 -27.21
N PRO A 90 7.66 -2.66 -28.51
CA PRO A 90 7.96 -3.67 -29.52
C PRO A 90 9.44 -4.05 -29.45
N GLU A 91 9.71 -5.36 -29.58
CA GLU A 91 11.07 -5.88 -29.61
C GLU A 91 11.80 -5.33 -30.85
N ARG A 92 12.95 -4.69 -30.64
CA ARG A 92 13.75 -4.17 -31.76
C ARG A 92 14.61 -5.31 -32.30
N THR A 93 14.10 -6.06 -33.26
CA THR A 93 14.90 -7.01 -34.03
C THR A 93 15.82 -6.22 -34.96
N THR A 94 17.12 -6.16 -34.65
CA THR A 94 18.18 -5.73 -35.57
C THR A 94 18.47 -6.79 -36.62
#